data_AF-U6DQV2-F1
#
_entry.id   AF-U6DQV2-F1
#
_cell.length_a   1.000
_cell.length_b   1.000
_cell.length_c   1.000
_cell.angle_alpha   90.00
_cell.angle_beta   90.00
_cell.angle_gamma   90.00
#
_symmetry.space_group_name_H-M   'P 1'
#
loop_
_entity.id
_entity.type
_entity.pdbx_description
1 polymer ?
#
loop_
_entity_poly.entity_id
_entity_poly.type
_entity_poly.pdbx_seq_one_letter_code
_entity_poly.pdbx_strand_id
1 'polypeptide(L)'
;GAPTTPPQTPLQRLQELLRQGNASDVILRVQAAGTDEVRVFHTHRLLLGLHSELFRELLSNQSELVLQEPRDCAAVFDKFIRYLYCGELTVLLAQAIPLHRLATKYGVASLQRGVADYMRAHLA
;
A
#
# COMPACT_ATOMS: atom_id res chain seq x y z
N GLY A 1 33.24 20.53 2.05
CA GLY A 1 33.08 19.11 1.70
C GLY A 1 31.61 18.79 1.71
N ALA A 2 31.09 18.16 0.66
CA ALA A 2 29.70 17.72 0.64
C ALA A 2 29.50 16.61 1.69
N PRO A 3 28.41 16.62 2.47
CA PRO A 3 28.13 15.55 3.42
C PRO A 3 27.93 14.25 2.64
N THR A 4 28.76 13.25 2.94
CA THR A 4 28.58 11.89 2.43
C THR A 4 27.32 11.31 3.05
N THR A 5 26.25 11.20 2.28
CA THR A 5 25.01 10.55 2.71
C THR A 5 25.33 9.11 3.13
N PRO A 6 24.88 8.65 4.31
CA PRO A 6 25.15 7.28 4.75
C PRO A 6 24.59 6.25 3.77
N PRO A 7 25.19 5.06 3.67
CA PRO A 7 24.75 4.02 2.75
C PRO A 7 23.31 3.61 3.06
N GLN A 8 22.44 3.74 2.05
CA GLN A 8 21.02 3.37 2.20
C GLN A 8 20.85 1.87 2.28
N THR A 9 20.03 1.41 3.21
CA THR A 9 19.57 0.02 3.30
C THR A 9 18.65 -0.32 2.12
N PRO A 10 18.50 -1.60 1.75
CA PRO A 10 17.55 -2.01 0.70
C PRO A 10 16.12 -1.49 0.96
N LEU A 11 15.69 -1.51 2.23
CA LEU A 11 14.39 -1.02 2.64
C LEU A 11 14.20 0.48 2.35
N GLN A 12 15.20 1.29 2.70
CA GLN A 12 15.17 2.73 2.44
C GLN A 12 15.12 3.03 0.95
N ARG A 13 15.78 2.22 0.11
CA ARG A 13 15.71 2.37 -1.36
C ARG A 13 14.32 2.06 -1.89
N LEU A 14 13.64 1.03 -1.38
CA LEU A 14 12.26 0.70 -1.78
C LEU A 14 11.27 1.78 -1.35
N GLN A 15 11.43 2.33 -0.14
CA GLN A 15 10.62 3.46 0.34
C GLN A 15 10.82 4.69 -0.55
N GLU A 16 12.06 5.01 -0.90
CA GLU A 16 12.38 6.13 -1.77
C GLU A 16 11.88 5.91 -3.20
N LEU A 17 11.97 4.68 -3.72
CA LEU A 17 11.43 4.30 -5.02
C LEU A 17 9.92 4.58 -5.11
N LEU A 18 9.15 4.19 -4.08
CA LEU A 18 7.71 4.50 -3.99
C LEU A 18 7.47 6.01 -3.88
N ARG A 19 8.24 6.71 -3.05
CA ARG A 19 8.08 8.15 -2.81
C ARG A 19 8.34 8.97 -4.07
N GLN A 20 9.36 8.60 -4.83
CA GLN A 20 9.75 9.30 -6.06
C GLN A 20 8.90 8.87 -7.27
N GLY A 21 8.35 7.65 -7.26
CA GLY A 21 7.65 7.09 -8.41
C GLY A 21 8.56 6.76 -9.60
N ASN A 22 9.88 6.76 -9.38
CA ASN A 22 10.86 6.51 -10.44
C ASN A 22 10.68 5.10 -11.01
N ALA A 23 10.66 4.99 -12.34
CA ALA A 23 10.47 3.72 -13.05
C ALA A 23 9.14 3.00 -12.73
N SER A 24 8.14 3.71 -12.24
CA SER A 24 6.79 3.15 -12.08
C SER A 24 6.25 2.69 -13.43
N ASP A 25 5.76 1.45 -13.49
CA ASP A 25 5.13 0.83 -14.66
C ASP A 25 3.60 0.73 -14.52
N VAL A 26 3.07 1.12 -13.36
CA VAL A 26 1.64 1.07 -13.04
C VAL A 26 1.17 2.34 -12.31
N ILE A 27 0.02 2.86 -12.74
CA ILE A 27 -0.71 3.93 -12.06
C ILE A 27 -1.97 3.34 -11.39
N LEU A 28 -2.10 3.51 -10.07
CA LEU A 28 -3.33 3.19 -9.35
C LEU A 28 -4.10 4.48 -9.08
N ARG A 29 -5.36 4.53 -9.51
CA ARG A 29 -6.30 5.63 -9.22
C ARG A 29 -7.33 5.17 -8.21
N VAL A 30 -7.19 5.58 -6.97
CA VAL A 30 -8.09 5.21 -5.87
C VAL A 30 -9.15 6.29 -5.71
N GLN A 31 -10.39 5.93 -6.01
CA GLN A 31 -11.56 6.79 -5.89
C GLN A 31 -12.27 6.51 -4.57
N ALA A 32 -12.49 7.53 -3.76
CA ALA A 32 -13.23 7.40 -2.51
C ALA A 32 -14.74 7.45 -2.78
N ALA A 33 -15.45 6.39 -2.38
CA ALA A 33 -16.86 6.19 -2.70
C ALA A 33 -17.73 7.37 -2.22
N GLY A 34 -18.61 7.82 -3.13
CA GLY A 34 -19.52 8.94 -2.89
C GLY A 34 -18.82 10.30 -2.76
N THR A 35 -17.61 10.46 -3.33
CA THR A 35 -16.91 11.73 -3.45
C THR A 35 -16.22 11.82 -4.81
N ASP A 36 -15.78 13.02 -5.19
CA ASP A 36 -14.89 13.23 -6.33
C ASP A 36 -13.39 13.10 -5.95
N GLU A 37 -13.08 12.64 -4.74
CA GLU A 37 -11.70 12.48 -4.27
C GLU A 37 -11.03 11.30 -4.99
N VAL A 38 -9.91 11.60 -5.67
CA VAL A 38 -9.08 10.61 -6.34
C VAL A 38 -7.63 10.75 -5.87
N ARG A 39 -7.08 9.65 -5.36
CA ARG A 39 -5.66 9.54 -5.01
C ARG A 39 -4.94 8.75 -6.09
N VAL A 40 -3.85 9.30 -6.61
CA VAL A 40 -3.05 8.68 -7.68
C VAL A 40 -1.73 8.18 -7.09
N PHE A 41 -1.41 6.91 -7.37
CA PHE A 41 -0.18 6.27 -6.92
C PHE A 41 0.62 5.75 -8.11
N HIS A 42 1.85 6.22 -8.25
CA HIS A 42 2.84 5.67 -9.17
C HIS A 42 3.52 4.48 -8.49
N THR A 43 3.35 3.29 -9.05
CA THR A 43 3.72 2.02 -8.41
C THR A 43 4.36 1.04 -9.38
N HIS A 44 4.84 -0.08 -8.83
CA HIS A 44 5.59 -1.10 -9.55
C HIS A 44 4.84 -2.43 -9.49
N ARG A 45 4.49 -2.97 -10.66
CA ARG A 45 3.73 -4.23 -10.79
C ARG A 45 4.40 -5.38 -10.04
N LEU A 46 5.73 -5.46 -10.12
CA LEU A 46 6.52 -6.48 -9.41
C LEU A 46 6.25 -6.44 -7.90
N LEU A 47 6.35 -5.26 -7.28
CA LEU A 47 6.22 -5.11 -5.83
C LEU A 47 4.79 -5.35 -5.34
N LEU A 48 3.79 -4.87 -6.10
CA LEU A 48 2.39 -5.18 -5.81
C LEU A 48 2.11 -6.68 -5.93
N GLY A 49 2.60 -7.29 -7.01
CA GLY A 49 2.40 -8.70 -7.32
C GLY A 49 3.07 -9.66 -6.34
N LEU A 50 4.20 -9.29 -5.73
CA LEU A 50 4.87 -10.11 -4.70
C LEU A 50 3.99 -10.38 -3.48
N HIS A 51 3.10 -9.43 -3.14
CA HIS A 51 2.27 -9.48 -1.94
C HIS A 51 0.79 -9.74 -2.23
N SER A 52 0.37 -9.69 -3.49
CA SER A 52 -1.02 -9.83 -3.91
C SER A 52 -1.12 -10.51 -5.28
N GLU A 53 -1.63 -11.74 -5.28
CA GLU A 53 -1.99 -12.46 -6.51
C GLU A 53 -3.06 -11.68 -7.30
N LEU A 54 -4.02 -11.06 -6.60
CA LEU A 54 -5.06 -10.25 -7.23
C LEU A 54 -4.46 -9.07 -8.00
N PHE A 55 -3.51 -8.32 -7.43
CA PHE A 55 -2.84 -7.26 -8.19
C PHE A 55 -2.05 -7.80 -9.37
N ARG A 56 -1.43 -8.98 -9.23
CA ARG A 56 -0.71 -9.62 -10.34
C ARG A 56 -1.65 -9.93 -11.51
N GLU A 57 -2.84 -10.43 -11.22
CA GLU A 57 -3.88 -10.74 -12.21
C GLU A 57 -4.45 -9.46 -12.85
N LEU A 58 -4.91 -8.51 -12.02
CA LEU A 58 -5.51 -7.25 -12.47
C LEU A 58 -4.55 -6.44 -13.35
N LEU A 59 -3.25 -6.46 -13.01
CA LEU A 59 -2.25 -5.70 -13.72
C LEU A 59 -1.59 -6.49 -14.84
N SER A 60 -1.88 -7.77 -15.05
CA SER A 60 -1.18 -8.63 -16.04
C SER A 60 -0.95 -7.97 -17.40
N ASN A 61 -1.93 -7.22 -17.91
CA ASN A 61 -1.84 -6.45 -19.16
C ASN A 61 -2.29 -4.98 -19.02
N GLN A 62 -2.27 -4.43 -17.81
CA GLN A 62 -2.73 -3.06 -17.54
C GLN A 62 -1.63 -2.22 -16.88
N SER A 63 -1.40 -1.01 -17.38
CA SER A 63 -0.50 -0.02 -16.79
C SER A 63 -1.24 1.05 -15.98
N GLU A 64 -2.57 1.04 -16.00
CA GLU A 64 -3.40 1.92 -15.18
C GLU A 64 -4.62 1.15 -14.68
N LEU A 65 -4.94 1.30 -13.39
CA LEU A 65 -6.07 0.64 -12.74
C LEU A 65 -6.85 1.64 -11.89
N VAL A 66 -8.16 1.68 -12.10
CA VAL A 66 -9.08 2.47 -11.28
C VAL A 66 -9.69 1.58 -10.20
N LEU A 67 -9.54 1.99 -8.95
CA LEU A 67 -9.99 1.28 -7.76
C LEU A 67 -11.04 2.11 -7.04
N GLN A 68 -12.20 1.53 -6.77
CA GLN A 68 -13.23 2.17 -5.95
C GLN A 68 -13.20 1.60 -4.54
N GLU A 69 -12.93 2.47 -3.57
CA GLU A 69 -12.84 2.10 -2.16
C GLU A 69 -13.81 2.91 -1.29
N PRO A 70 -14.34 2.31 -0.21
CA PRO A 70 -14.95 3.06 0.89
C PRO A 70 -14.04 4.20 1.36
N ARG A 71 -14.60 5.32 1.81
CA ARG A 71 -13.83 6.53 2.16
C ARG A 71 -12.74 6.27 3.21
N ASP A 72 -13.05 5.47 4.23
CA ASP A 72 -12.11 5.06 5.28
C ASP A 72 -10.95 4.22 4.73
N CYS A 73 -11.22 3.30 3.80
CA CYS A 73 -10.22 2.52 3.07
C CYS A 73 -9.36 3.40 2.15
N ALA A 74 -9.99 4.29 1.37
CA ALA A 74 -9.29 5.21 0.49
C ALA A 74 -8.32 6.12 1.26
N ALA A 75 -8.72 6.57 2.45
CA ALA A 75 -7.90 7.43 3.32
C ALA A 75 -6.59 6.73 3.78
N VAL A 76 -6.61 5.41 4.00
CA VAL A 76 -5.44 4.64 4.45
C VAL A 76 -4.73 3.90 3.32
N PHE A 77 -5.10 4.14 2.06
CA PHE A 77 -4.54 3.40 0.92
C PHE A 77 -3.03 3.61 0.73
N ASP A 78 -2.48 4.80 1.05
CA ASP A 78 -1.02 5.00 1.00
C ASP A 78 -0.27 4.12 2.00
N LYS A 79 -0.84 3.90 3.19
CA LYS A 79 -0.28 3.00 4.19
C LYS A 79 -0.29 1.57 3.67
N PHE A 80 -1.40 1.15 3.09
CA PHE A 80 -1.52 -0.15 2.45
C PHE A 80 -0.45 -0.35 1.36
N ILE A 81 -0.28 0.60 0.44
CA ILE A 81 0.75 0.51 -0.61
C ILE A 81 2.17 0.54 -0.02
N ARG A 82 2.45 1.38 0.98
CA ARG A 82 3.76 1.37 1.66
C ARG A 82 4.09 0.02 2.25
N TYR A 83 3.12 -0.66 2.87
CA TYR A 83 3.33 -2.01 3.40
C TYR A 83 3.77 -3.00 2.30
N LEU A 84 3.23 -2.90 1.08
CA LEU A 84 3.65 -3.77 -0.03
C LEU A 84 5.10 -3.50 -0.51
N TYR A 85 5.70 -2.39 -0.09
CA TYR A 85 7.09 -2.05 -0.43
C TYR A 85 8.05 -2.36 0.71
N CYS A 86 7.63 -2.13 1.95
CA CYS A 86 8.53 -2.21 3.11
C CYS A 86 8.14 -3.25 4.16
N GLY A 87 6.98 -3.90 4.06
CA GLY A 87 6.51 -4.92 5.01
C GLY A 87 6.24 -4.40 6.43
N GLU A 88 6.37 -3.09 6.65
CA GLU A 88 6.25 -2.45 7.96
C GLU A 88 5.22 -1.33 7.93
N LEU A 89 4.49 -1.17 9.04
CA LEU A 89 3.53 -0.09 9.19
C LEU A 89 3.41 0.36 10.64
N THR A 90 3.33 1.67 10.86
CA THR A 90 2.75 2.22 12.09
C THR A 90 1.24 2.40 11.90
N VAL A 91 0.45 1.66 12.68
CA VAL A 91 -1.02 1.65 12.63
C VAL A 91 -1.57 2.40 13.84
N LEU A 92 -2.50 3.33 13.62
CA LEU A 92 -3.37 3.82 14.69
C LEU A 92 -4.60 2.90 14.80
N LEU A 93 -5.17 2.75 16.00
CA LEU A 93 -6.36 1.90 16.20
C LEU A 93 -7.51 2.22 15.24
N ALA A 94 -7.78 3.50 15.00
CA ALA A 94 -8.80 3.95 14.04
C ALA A 94 -8.53 3.52 12.58
N GLN A 95 -7.29 3.20 12.24
CA GLN A 95 -6.87 2.76 10.90
C GLN A 95 -6.88 1.23 10.75
N ALA A 96 -6.97 0.48 11.85
CA ALA A 96 -6.84 -0.97 11.83
C ALA A 96 -7.96 -1.64 11.03
N ILE A 97 -9.22 -1.24 11.24
CA ILE A 97 -10.36 -1.79 10.50
C ILE A 97 -10.24 -1.56 8.98
N PRO A 98 -10.03 -0.33 8.47
CA PRO A 98 -9.91 -0.12 7.03
C PRO A 98 -8.66 -0.78 6.43
N LEU A 99 -7.52 -0.84 7.16
CA LEU A 99 -6.34 -1.58 6.69
C LEU A 99 -6.59 -3.09 6.61
N HIS A 100 -7.28 -3.66 7.58
CA HIS A 100 -7.68 -5.07 7.53
C HIS A 100 -8.60 -5.34 6.33
N ARG A 101 -9.57 -4.47 6.07
CA ARG A 101 -10.46 -4.58 4.89
C ARG A 101 -9.69 -4.55 3.58
N LEU A 102 -8.74 -3.62 3.42
CA LEU A 102 -7.86 -3.58 2.25
C LEU A 102 -7.04 -4.86 2.11
N ALA A 103 -6.42 -5.32 3.21
CA ALA A 103 -5.62 -6.54 3.20
C ALA A 103 -6.44 -7.77 2.79
N THR A 104 -7.68 -7.90 3.28
CA THR A 104 -8.61 -8.94 2.86
C THR A 104 -8.99 -8.80 1.38
N LYS A 105 -9.40 -7.60 0.93
CA LYS A 105 -9.83 -7.36 -0.45
C LYS A 105 -8.73 -7.68 -1.47
N TYR A 106 -7.48 -7.32 -1.16
CA TYR A 106 -6.34 -7.49 -2.05
C TYR A 106 -5.51 -8.74 -1.74
N GLY A 107 -5.95 -9.64 -0.87
CA GLY A 107 -5.29 -10.92 -0.62
C GLY A 107 -3.92 -10.83 0.06
N VAL A 108 -3.67 -9.80 0.88
CA VAL A 108 -2.39 -9.57 1.56
C VAL A 108 -2.42 -10.23 2.96
N ALA A 109 -2.26 -11.55 2.99
CA ALA A 109 -2.50 -12.37 4.19
C ALA A 109 -1.59 -12.03 5.39
N SER A 110 -0.36 -11.56 5.16
CA SER A 110 0.54 -11.13 6.24
C SER A 110 0.02 -9.87 6.95
N LEU A 111 -0.39 -8.87 6.17
CA LEU A 111 -0.97 -7.63 6.70
C LEU A 111 -2.29 -7.91 7.41
N GLN A 112 -3.14 -8.74 6.80
CA GLN A 112 -4.45 -9.08 7.37
C GLN A 112 -4.28 -9.69 8.78
N ARG A 113 -3.39 -10.68 8.92
CA ARG A 113 -3.10 -11.31 10.22
C ARG A 113 -2.52 -10.31 11.22
N GLY A 114 -1.48 -9.56 10.82
CA GLY A 114 -0.83 -8.60 11.71
C GLY A 114 -1.78 -7.53 12.25
N VAL A 115 -2.67 -7.00 11.41
CA VAL A 115 -3.66 -6.01 11.83
C VAL A 115 -4.75 -6.64 12.71
N ALA A 116 -5.16 -7.89 12.43
CA ALA A 116 -6.10 -8.62 13.30
C ALA A 116 -5.53 -8.87 14.70
N ASP A 117 -4.25 -9.24 14.78
CA ASP A 117 -3.56 -9.46 16.05
C ASP A 117 -3.37 -8.16 16.83
N TYR A 118 -3.01 -7.07 16.14
CA TYR A 118 -2.96 -5.74 16.72
C TYR A 118 -4.32 -5.32 17.33
N MET A 119 -5.42 -5.53 16.60
CA MET A 119 -6.77 -5.22 17.11
C MET A 119 -7.10 -6.04 18.37
N ARG A 120 -6.82 -7.36 18.37
CA ARG A 120 -7.06 -8.22 19.54
C ARG A 120 -6.30 -7.76 20.78
N ALA A 121 -5.04 -7.34 20.60
CA ALA A 121 -4.20 -6.86 21.70
C ALA A 121 -4.66 -5.51 22.29
N HIS A 122 -5.45 -4.72 21.56
CA HIS A 122 -5.95 -3.41 22.00
C HIS A 122 -7.42 -3.43 22.44
N LEU A 123 -8.07 -4.60 22.41
CA LEU A 123 -9.42 -4.82 22.94
C LEU A 123 -9.43 -5.43 24.35
N ALA A 124 -8.25 -5.74 24.90
CA ALA A 124 -8.06 -6.37 26.21
C ALA A 124 -7.81 -5.32 27.31
#